data_AF-A0A520I648-F1
#
_entry.id   AF-A0A520I648-F1
#
_cell.length_a   1.000
_cell.length_b   1.000
_cell.length_c   1.000
_cell.angle_alpha   90.00
_cell.angle_beta   90.00
_cell.angle_gamma   90.00
#
_symmetry.space_group_name_H-M   'P 1'
#
loop_
_entity.id
_entity.type
_entity.pdbx_description
1 polymer ?
#
loop_
_entity_poly.entity_id
_entity_poly.type
_entity_poly.pdbx_seq_one_letter_code
_entity_poly.pdbx_strand_id
1 'polypeptide(L)'
;LAAMAQDDDAAAEDADRRFHIAIAEATGNAMLISAVTYAWDMRFRSPLARQVLAKAGSLGTKERMEEHGRILRALEARNPIEARLAMRDHLSRVIDHLLHVDETEAVERARAVTAQRRRALARRAV
;
A
#
# COMPACT_ATOMS: atom_id res chain seq x y z
N LEU A 1 -9.90 13.39 -2.68
CA LEU A 1 -9.56 12.48 -3.81
C LEU A 1 -8.58 13.09 -4.81
N ALA A 2 -8.76 14.32 -5.30
CA ALA A 2 -7.84 14.92 -6.29
C ALA A 2 -6.37 15.02 -5.83
N ALA A 3 -6.11 15.23 -4.54
CA ALA A 3 -4.76 15.22 -3.96
C ALA A 3 -4.10 13.83 -3.93
N MET A 4 -4.87 12.74 -4.07
CA MET A 4 -4.35 11.37 -4.18
C MET A 4 -4.02 10.98 -5.63
N ALA A 5 -4.36 11.86 -6.58
CA ALA A 5 -4.14 11.69 -8.02
C ALA A 5 -2.77 12.21 -8.47
N GLN A 6 -1.91 12.60 -7.53
CA GLN A 6 -0.62 13.21 -7.85
C GLN A 6 0.40 12.13 -8.22
N ASP A 7 1.27 12.44 -9.18
CA ASP A 7 2.39 11.57 -9.56
C ASP A 7 3.54 11.61 -8.53
N ASP A 8 3.47 12.50 -7.55
CA ASP A 8 4.35 12.52 -6.39
C ASP A 8 3.86 11.52 -5.35
N ASP A 9 4.60 10.41 -5.21
CA ASP A 9 4.31 9.32 -4.27
C ASP A 9 4.16 9.83 -2.83
N ALA A 10 4.99 10.77 -2.39
CA ALA A 10 4.94 11.29 -1.02
C ALA A 10 3.67 12.10 -0.77
N ALA A 11 3.28 12.94 -1.73
CA ALA A 11 2.04 13.70 -1.66
C ALA A 11 0.81 12.79 -1.72
N ALA A 12 0.86 11.74 -2.53
CA ALA A 12 -0.23 10.77 -2.65
C ALA A 12 -0.40 9.93 -1.37
N GLU A 13 0.70 9.53 -0.73
CA GLU A 13 0.69 8.85 0.57
C GLU A 13 0.15 9.75 1.70
N ASP A 14 0.54 11.02 1.75
CA ASP A 14 -0.03 11.97 2.74
C ASP A 14 -1.54 12.14 2.54
N ALA A 15 -1.97 12.29 1.29
CA ALA A 15 -3.39 12.42 0.96
C ALA A 15 -4.19 11.15 1.33
N ASP A 16 -3.60 9.97 1.16
CA ASP A 16 -4.16 8.68 1.59
C ASP A 16 -4.29 8.59 3.12
N ARG A 17 -3.22 8.92 3.85
CA ARG A 17 -3.24 9.00 5.31
C ARG A 17 -4.36 9.92 5.81
N ARG A 18 -4.48 11.11 5.24
CA ARG A 18 -5.51 12.09 5.61
C ARG A 18 -6.92 11.58 5.34
N PHE A 19 -7.11 10.83 4.25
CA PHE A 19 -8.41 10.21 3.95
C PHE A 19 -8.84 9.22 5.05
N HIS A 20 -7.95 8.30 5.43
CA HIS A 20 -8.25 7.33 6.48
C HIS A 20 -8.48 7.97 7.85
N ILE A 21 -7.67 8.97 8.22
CA ILE A 21 -7.82 9.71 9.47
C ILE A 21 -9.16 10.45 9.49
N ALA A 22 -9.54 11.13 8.40
CA ALA A 22 -10.81 11.85 8.33
C ALA A 22 -12.03 10.93 8.53
N ILE A 23 -11.99 9.70 7.99
CA ILE A 23 -13.04 8.69 8.25
C ILE A 23 -13.09 8.32 9.73
N ALA A 24 -11.94 8.14 10.38
CA ALA A 24 -11.88 7.83 11.80
C ALA A 24 -12.40 8.99 12.66
N GLU A 25 -12.03 10.24 12.32
CA GLU A 25 -12.50 11.45 12.99
C GLU A 25 -14.02 11.62 12.89
N ALA A 26 -14.62 11.25 11.75
CA ALA A 26 -16.07 11.28 11.57
C ALA A 26 -16.84 10.36 12.55
N THR A 27 -16.17 9.41 13.21
CA THR A 27 -16.79 8.58 14.26
C THR A 27 -16.93 9.29 15.60
N GLY A 28 -16.20 10.39 15.83
CA GLY A 28 -16.11 11.07 17.12
C GLY A 28 -15.47 10.22 18.24
N ASN A 29 -14.91 9.06 17.93
CA ASN A 29 -14.34 8.14 18.91
C ASN A 29 -12.81 8.26 18.96
N ALA A 30 -12.30 8.86 20.03
CA ALA A 30 -10.87 9.09 20.23
C ALA A 30 -10.02 7.80 20.20
N MET A 31 -10.58 6.66 20.61
CA MET A 31 -9.87 5.38 20.55
C MET A 31 -9.70 4.91 19.10
N LEU A 32 -10.74 5.06 18.27
CA LEU A 32 -10.67 4.68 16.85
C LEU A 32 -9.71 5.59 16.07
N ILE A 33 -9.75 6.90 16.34
CA ILE A 33 -8.80 7.86 15.75
C ILE A 33 -7.36 7.46 16.10
N SER A 34 -7.11 7.16 17.38
CA SER A 34 -5.78 6.75 17.85
C SER A 34 -5.33 5.43 17.22
N ALA A 35 -6.22 4.44 17.14
CA ALA A 35 -5.90 3.14 16.55
C ALA A 35 -5.56 3.24 15.06
N VAL A 36 -6.34 3.99 14.28
CA VAL A 36 -6.09 4.19 12.84
C VAL A 36 -4.79 4.97 12.61
N THR A 37 -4.56 6.03 13.40
CA THR A 37 -3.31 6.82 13.32
C THR A 37 -2.09 5.95 13.64
N TYR A 38 -2.17 5.15 14.71
CA TYR A 38 -1.10 4.24 15.10
C TYR A 38 -0.81 3.18 14.02
N ALA A 39 -1.85 2.59 13.43
CA ALA A 39 -1.70 1.62 12.35
C ALA A 39 -1.00 2.23 11.13
N TRP A 40 -1.32 3.49 10.81
CA TRP A 40 -0.63 4.25 9.76
C TRP A 40 0.85 4.51 10.11
N ASP A 41 1.14 4.96 11.32
CA ASP A 41 2.52 5.26 11.74
C ASP A 41 3.41 4.00 11.76
N MET A 42 2.85 2.84 12.10
CA MET A 42 3.55 1.55 12.04
C MET A 42 4.07 1.22 10.64
N ARG A 43 3.37 1.66 9.60
CA ARG A 43 3.74 1.49 8.18
C ARG A 43 5.10 2.14 7.87
N PHE A 44 5.43 3.24 8.53
CA PHE A 44 6.71 3.95 8.37
C PHE A 44 7.85 3.42 9.25
N ARG A 45 7.52 2.73 10.36
CA ARG A 45 8.50 2.24 11.34
C ARG A 45 9.22 0.97 10.88
N SER A 46 8.61 0.16 10.02
CA SER A 46 9.26 -1.02 9.43
C SER A 46 9.97 -0.65 8.13
N PRO A 47 11.31 -0.83 8.03
CA PRO A 47 12.05 -0.57 6.79
C PRO A 47 11.55 -1.42 5.62
N LEU A 48 11.14 -2.67 5.90
CA LEU A 48 10.54 -3.56 4.92
C LEU A 48 9.20 -3.02 4.47
N ALA A 49 8.30 -2.69 5.41
CA ALA A 49 6.99 -2.14 5.05
C ALA A 49 7.14 -0.89 4.18
N ARG A 50 8.03 0.02 4.57
CA ARG A 50 8.31 1.27 3.84
C ARG A 50 8.86 1.03 2.43
N GLN A 51 9.74 0.05 2.23
CA GLN A 51 10.25 -0.30 0.90
C GLN A 51 9.18 -0.94 0.01
N VAL A 52 8.43 -1.88 0.57
CA VAL A 52 7.36 -2.57 -0.15
C VAL A 52 6.23 -1.59 -0.48
N LEU A 53 5.96 -0.63 0.40
CA LEU A 53 5.00 0.45 0.18
C LEU A 53 5.41 1.44 -0.90
N ALA A 54 6.66 1.88 -0.91
CA ALA A 54 7.18 2.74 -1.97
C ALA A 54 7.03 2.05 -3.34
N LYS A 55 7.21 0.72 -3.38
CA LYS A 55 6.91 -0.10 -4.56
C LYS A 55 5.41 -0.35 -4.77
N ALA A 56 4.58 -0.21 -3.75
CA ALA A 56 3.12 -0.25 -3.84
C ALA A 56 2.51 1.06 -4.33
N GLY A 57 3.20 2.19 -4.14
CA GLY A 57 2.91 3.46 -4.78
C GLY A 57 2.85 3.36 -6.32
N SER A 58 3.46 2.33 -6.91
CA SER A 58 3.35 2.03 -8.34
C SER A 58 2.06 1.33 -8.76
N LEU A 59 1.17 0.95 -7.83
CA LEU A 59 -0.23 0.66 -8.15
C LEU A 59 -0.77 1.93 -8.77
N GLY A 60 -1.10 1.87 -10.06
CA GLY A 60 -1.39 3.03 -10.87
C GLY A 60 -2.35 3.99 -10.15
N THR A 61 -2.05 5.28 -10.26
CA THR A 61 -2.84 6.38 -9.68
C THR A 61 -4.35 6.20 -9.92
N LYS A 62 -4.71 5.63 -11.07
CA LYS A 62 -6.09 5.35 -11.45
C LYS A 62 -6.77 4.28 -10.58
N GLU A 63 -6.17 3.10 -10.36
CA GLU A 63 -6.79 2.07 -9.53
C GLU A 63 -7.01 2.56 -8.10
N ARG A 64 -6.00 3.25 -7.54
CA ARG A 64 -6.09 3.85 -6.21
C ARG A 64 -7.25 4.84 -6.10
N MET A 65 -7.42 5.72 -7.08
CA MET A 65 -8.53 6.68 -7.10
C MET A 65 -9.89 5.99 -7.19
N GLU A 66 -10.00 4.93 -7.98
CA GLU A 66 -11.25 4.17 -8.13
C GLU A 66 -11.67 3.51 -6.83
N GLU A 67 -10.73 2.90 -6.10
CA GLU A 67 -10.96 2.27 -4.80
C GLU A 67 -11.44 3.27 -3.75
N HIS A 68 -10.71 4.38 -3.58
CA HIS A 68 -11.09 5.45 -2.65
C HIS A 68 -12.42 6.09 -3.03
N GLY A 69 -12.67 6.23 -4.34
CA GLY A 69 -13.96 6.68 -4.86
C GLY A 69 -15.12 5.76 -4.48
N ARG A 70 -14.93 4.43 -4.50
CA ARG A 70 -15.96 3.48 -4.03
C ARG A 70 -16.26 3.67 -2.54
N ILE A 71 -15.22 3.80 -1.72
CA ILE A 71 -15.37 4.04 -0.27
C ILE A 71 -16.15 5.33 -0.03
N LEU A 72 -15.73 6.42 -0.66
CA LEU A 72 -16.35 7.74 -0.48
C LEU A 72 -17.84 7.70 -0.88
N ARG A 73 -18.18 7.15 -2.04
CA ARG A 73 -19.58 7.04 -2.48
C ARG A 73 -20.44 6.23 -1.51
N ALA A 74 -19.91 5.16 -0.95
CA ALA A 74 -20.64 4.35 0.03
C ALA A 74 -20.87 5.11 1.35
N LEU A 75 -19.89 5.92 1.78
CA LEU A 75 -20.02 6.79 2.96
C LEU A 75 -21.04 7.92 2.72
N GLU A 76 -20.99 8.58 1.56
CA GLU A 76 -21.95 9.63 1.16
C GLU A 76 -23.39 9.08 1.10
N ALA A 77 -23.56 7.87 0.58
CA ALA A 77 -24.83 7.16 0.57
C ALA A 77 -25.28 6.65 1.96
N ARG A 78 -24.47 6.88 3.01
CA ARG A 78 -24.69 6.38 4.38
C ARG A 78 -24.95 4.87 4.43
N ASN A 79 -24.29 4.10 3.57
CA ASN A 79 -24.42 2.66 3.51
C ASN A 79 -23.23 2.00 4.25
N PRO A 80 -23.40 1.59 5.52
CA PRO A 80 -22.30 1.05 6.32
C PRO A 80 -21.82 -0.32 5.84
N ILE A 81 -22.67 -1.10 5.15
CA ILE A 81 -22.31 -2.41 4.62
C ILE A 81 -21.35 -2.22 3.44
N GLU A 82 -21.75 -1.40 2.47
CA GLU A 82 -20.92 -1.12 1.30
C GLU A 82 -19.62 -0.39 1.67
N ALA A 83 -19.65 0.55 2.62
CA ALA A 83 -18.44 1.22 3.06
C ALA A 83 -17.43 0.24 3.69
N ARG A 84 -17.93 -0.71 4.49
CA ARG A 84 -17.10 -1.77 5.08
C ARG A 84 -16.53 -2.71 4.01
N LEU A 85 -17.35 -3.13 3.04
CA LEU A 85 -16.92 -4.00 1.95
C LEU A 85 -15.88 -3.33 1.06
N ALA A 86 -16.10 -2.06 0.69
CA ALA A 86 -15.16 -1.29 -0.11
C ALA A 86 -13.82 -1.08 0.60
N MET A 87 -13.84 -0.76 1.91
CA MET A 87 -12.61 -0.62 2.69
C MET A 87 -11.86 -1.96 2.82
N ARG A 88 -12.58 -3.07 3.01
CA ARG A 88 -11.96 -4.40 3.07
C ARG A 88 -11.31 -4.77 1.74
N ASP A 89 -12.00 -4.58 0.62
CA ASP A 89 -11.44 -4.82 -0.72
C ASP A 89 -10.18 -3.99 -0.97
N HIS A 90 -10.22 -2.69 -0.65
CA HIS A 90 -9.06 -1.82 -0.73
C HIS A 90 -7.86 -2.35 0.07
N LEU A 91 -8.07 -2.70 1.35
CA LEU A 91 -6.99 -3.23 2.20
C LEU A 91 -6.47 -4.60 1.72
N SER A 92 -7.36 -5.48 1.22
CA SER A 92 -6.97 -6.77 0.63
C SER A 92 -6.02 -6.57 -0.55
N ARG A 93 -6.33 -5.63 -1.45
CA ARG A 93 -5.48 -5.34 -2.61
C ARG A 93 -4.12 -4.78 -2.21
N VAL A 94 -4.08 -3.94 -1.19
CA VAL A 94 -2.81 -3.47 -0.61
C VAL A 94 -2.01 -4.67 -0.10
N ILE A 95 -2.61 -5.61 0.63
CA ILE A 95 -1.93 -6.82 1.11
C ILE A 95 -1.42 -7.69 -0.05
N ASP A 96 -2.25 -7.94 -1.06
CA ASP A 96 -1.90 -8.76 -2.23
C ASP A 96 -0.71 -8.14 -2.98
N HIS A 97 -0.69 -6.81 -3.14
CA HIS A 97 0.43 -6.13 -3.77
C HIS A 97 1.71 -6.20 -2.94
N LEU A 98 1.60 -6.06 -1.61
CA LEU A 98 2.76 -6.21 -0.72
C LEU A 98 3.38 -7.61 -0.85
N LEU A 99 2.54 -8.66 -0.88
CA LEU A 99 2.99 -10.03 -1.07
C LEU A 99 3.63 -10.23 -2.44
N HIS A 100 3.02 -9.71 -3.50
CA HIS A 100 3.55 -9.82 -4.86
C HIS A 100 4.94 -9.17 -5.01
N VAL A 101 5.15 -8.00 -4.39
CA VAL A 101 6.45 -7.33 -4.39
C VAL A 101 7.50 -8.17 -3.67
N ASP A 102 7.18 -8.72 -2.48
CA ASP A 102 8.11 -9.57 -1.72
C ASP A 102 8.47 -10.85 -2.48
N GLU A 103 7.48 -11.52 -3.09
CA GLU A 103 7.68 -12.67 -3.96
C GLU A 103 8.60 -12.36 -5.14
N THR A 104 8.35 -11.23 -5.82
CA THR A 104 9.14 -10.79 -6.97
C THR A 104 10.60 -10.55 -6.57
N GLU A 105 10.84 -9.85 -5.46
CA GLU A 105 12.19 -9.64 -4.97
C GLU A 105 12.89 -10.94 -4.57
N ALA A 106 12.19 -11.87 -3.95
CA ALA A 106 12.74 -13.17 -3.58
C ALA A 106 13.22 -13.95 -4.82
N VAL A 107 12.41 -13.94 -5.89
CA VAL A 107 12.76 -14.54 -7.18
C VAL A 107 13.97 -13.86 -7.81
N GLU A 108 14.03 -12.53 -7.82
CA GLU A 108 15.15 -11.76 -8.36
C GLU A 108 16.46 -12.06 -7.60
N ARG A 109 16.41 -12.09 -6.26
CA ARG A 109 17.56 -12.46 -5.42
C ARG A 109 18.06 -13.86 -5.75
N ALA A 110 17.17 -14.85 -5.88
CA ALA A 110 17.55 -16.22 -6.23
C ALA A 110 18.20 -16.32 -7.62
N ARG A 111 17.68 -15.58 -8.61
CA ARG A 111 18.24 -15.49 -9.97
C ARG A 111 19.64 -14.88 -9.94
N ALA A 112 19.85 -13.80 -9.18
CA ALA A 112 21.14 -13.12 -9.07
C ALA A 112 22.23 -14.04 -8.47
N VAL A 113 21.90 -14.78 -7.40
CA VAL A 113 22.82 -15.75 -6.78
C VAL A 113 23.22 -16.84 -7.77
N THR A 114 22.26 -17.40 -8.51
CA THR A 114 22.52 -18.44 -9.51
C THR A 114 23.40 -17.92 -10.65
N ALA A 115 23.12 -16.70 -11.15
CA ALA A 115 23.92 -16.06 -12.19
C ALA A 115 25.36 -15.79 -11.74
N GLN A 116 25.55 -15.33 -10.49
CA GLN A 116 26.86 -15.10 -9.91
C GLN A 116 27.67 -16.40 -9.78
N ARG A 117 27.04 -17.49 -9.31
CA ARG A 117 27.67 -18.82 -9.24
C ARG A 117 28.10 -19.31 -10.63
N ARG A 118 27.24 -19.17 -11.65
CA ARG A 118 27.57 -19.53 -13.04
C ARG A 118 28.78 -18.74 -13.56
N ARG A 119 28.81 -17.42 -13.33
CA ARG A 119 29.94 -16.56 -13.72
C ARG A 119 31.25 -16.95 -13.01
N ALA A 120 31.18 -17.28 -11.71
CA ALA A 120 32.34 -17.69 -10.94
C ALA A 120 32.93 -19.02 -11.41
N LEU A 121 32.08 -20.00 -11.74
CA LEU A 121 32.50 -21.28 -12.30
C LEU A 121 33.14 -21.11 -13.69
N ALA A 122 32.53 -20.31 -14.57
CA ALA A 122 33.08 -20.03 -15.89
C ALA A 122 34.47 -19.38 -15.84
N ARG A 123 34.72 -18.49 -14.86
CA ARG A 123 36.04 -17.85 -14.64
C ARG A 123 37.11 -18.78 -14.10
N ARG A 124 36.74 -19.91 -13.48
CA ARG A 124 37.68 -20.93 -12.97
C ARG A 124 38.06 -21.98 -14.01
N ALA A 125 37.30 -22.08 -15.09
CA ALA A 125 37.52 -23.03 -16.17
C ALA A 125 38.45 -22.51 -17.28
N VAL A 126 38.99 -21.29 -17.11
CA VAL A 126 39.99 -20.62 -17.95
C VAL A 126 41.24 -20.43 -17.09
#